data_AF-S7WST1-F1
#
_entry.id   AF-S7WST1-F1
#
_cell.length_a   1.000
_cell.length_b   1.000
_cell.length_c   1.000
_cell.angle_alpha   90.00
_cell.angle_beta   90.00
_cell.angle_gamma   90.00
#
_symmetry.space_group_name_H-M   'P 1'
#
loop_
_entity.id
_entity.type
_entity.pdbx_description
1 polymer ?
#
loop_
_entity_poly.entity_id
_entity_poly.type
_entity_poly.pdbx_seq_one_letter_code
_entity_poly.pdbx_strand_id
1 'polypeptide(L)'
;MELEMGDAEKILQTLQDQDFINEKRFVESFVKGRFNLKRWGRIRIRQELKMRGIPNQLIQEGLELLAPEEYQDTLLHLAERKWKLTNEENLYKRKTKVVRFLVLGVLNRTLYGK
;
A
#
# COMPACT_ATOMS: atom_id res chain seq x y z
N MET A 1 -40.38 -18.94 -10.99
CA MET A 1 -39.50 -18.77 -12.16
C MET A 1 -38.33 -17.95 -11.66
N GLU A 2 -37.32 -18.65 -11.15
CA GLU A 2 -36.10 -18.07 -10.61
C GLU A 2 -35.37 -17.31 -11.71
N LEU A 3 -34.92 -16.10 -11.38
CA LEU A 3 -34.21 -15.23 -12.30
C LEU A 3 -32.88 -15.91 -12.68
N GLU A 4 -32.66 -16.15 -13.98
CA GLU A 4 -31.43 -16.75 -14.48
C GLU A 4 -30.22 -15.85 -14.15
N MET A 5 -29.49 -16.22 -13.11
CA MET A 5 -28.15 -15.73 -12.78
C MET A 5 -27.10 -16.36 -13.73
N GLY A 6 -27.35 -16.29 -15.04
CA GLY A 6 -26.61 -17.09 -16.03
C GLY A 6 -25.62 -16.30 -16.88
N ASP A 7 -25.99 -15.10 -17.32
CA ASP A 7 -25.23 -14.40 -18.36
C ASP A 7 -24.14 -13.49 -17.80
N ALA A 8 -24.37 -12.87 -16.64
CA ALA A 8 -23.39 -12.02 -15.99
C ALA A 8 -22.19 -12.83 -15.49
N GLU A 9 -22.41 -13.96 -14.82
CA GLU A 9 -21.35 -14.89 -14.40
C GLU A 9 -20.57 -15.43 -15.61
N LYS A 10 -21.24 -15.79 -16.71
CA LYS A 10 -20.56 -16.27 -17.93
C LYS A 10 -19.70 -15.20 -18.60
N ILE A 11 -20.18 -13.96 -18.65
CA ILE A 11 -19.39 -12.83 -19.20
C ILE A 11 -18.18 -12.55 -18.29
N LEU A 12 -18.36 -12.54 -16.98
CA LEU A 12 -17.27 -12.39 -16.01
C LEU A 12 -16.22 -13.51 -16.15
N GLN A 13 -16.66 -14.75 -16.28
CA GLN A 13 -15.79 -15.91 -16.47
C GLN A 13 -15.02 -15.80 -17.78
N THR A 14 -15.68 -15.43 -18.87
CA THR A 14 -15.05 -15.23 -20.19
C THR A 14 -13.99 -14.12 -20.14
N LEU A 15 -14.26 -13.03 -19.40
CA LEU A 15 -13.32 -11.92 -19.23
C LEU A 15 -12.13 -12.27 -18.32
N GLN A 16 -12.32 -13.16 -17.33
CA GLN A 16 -11.22 -13.72 -16.55
C GLN A 16 -10.37 -14.69 -17.38
N ASP A 17 -11.01 -15.60 -18.11
CA ASP A 17 -10.36 -16.62 -18.94
C ASP A 17 -9.56 -16.00 -20.10
N GLN A 18 -10.05 -14.87 -20.63
CA GLN A 18 -9.34 -14.07 -21.64
C GLN A 18 -8.34 -13.06 -21.03
N ASP A 19 -8.09 -13.12 -19.71
CA ASP A 19 -7.10 -12.31 -19.00
C ASP A 19 -7.37 -10.77 -19.04
N PHE A 20 -8.61 -10.38 -19.38
CA PHE A 20 -9.05 -8.98 -19.35
C PHE A 20 -9.30 -8.50 -17.91
N ILE A 21 -9.67 -9.39 -16.99
CA ILE A 21 -9.77 -9.13 -15.55
C ILE A 21 -8.72 -9.95 -14.82
N ASN A 22 -7.51 -9.40 -14.72
CA ASN A 22 -6.42 -10.01 -13.95
C ASN A 22 -6.17 -9.20 -12.68
N GLU A 23 -6.83 -9.61 -11.59
CA GLU A 23 -6.69 -8.97 -10.27
C GLU A 23 -5.24 -8.94 -9.78
N LYS A 24 -4.47 -10.00 -10.07
CA LYS A 24 -3.05 -10.07 -9.71
C LYS A 24 -2.24 -8.99 -10.44
N ARG A 25 -2.38 -8.88 -11.76
CA ARG A 25 -1.72 -7.83 -12.58
C ARG A 25 -2.09 -6.44 -12.11
N PHE A 26 -3.36 -6.23 -11.76
CA PHE A 26 -3.83 -4.98 -11.18
C PHE A 26 -3.10 -4.69 -9.87
N VAL A 27 -3.07 -5.63 -8.93
CA VAL A 27 -2.41 -5.45 -7.63
C VAL A 27 -0.93 -5.14 -7.80
N GLU A 28 -0.20 -5.90 -8.62
CA GLU A 28 1.24 -5.69 -8.85
C GLU A 28 1.53 -4.29 -9.40
N SER A 29 0.78 -3.89 -10.44
CA SER A 29 0.94 -2.58 -11.07
C SER A 29 0.55 -1.45 -10.11
N PHE A 30 -0.51 -1.67 -9.32
CA PHE A 30 -0.97 -0.73 -8.32
C PHE A 30 0.06 -0.52 -7.22
N VAL A 31 0.60 -1.60 -6.66
CA VAL A 31 1.61 -1.58 -5.61
C VAL A 31 2.85 -0.85 -6.11
N LYS A 32 3.39 -1.22 -7.27
CA LYS A 32 4.58 -0.57 -7.88
C LYS A 32 4.33 0.91 -8.15
N GLY A 33 3.20 1.27 -8.75
CA GLY A 33 2.87 2.66 -9.05
C GLY A 33 2.73 3.53 -7.79
N ARG A 34 2.04 3.03 -6.77
CA ARG A 34 1.89 3.75 -5.49
C ARG A 34 3.19 3.83 -4.71
N PHE A 35 4.02 2.79 -4.74
CA PHE A 35 5.31 2.78 -4.07
C PHE A 35 6.33 3.70 -4.77
N ASN A 36 6.54 3.55 -6.08
CA ASN A 36 7.58 4.29 -6.79
C ASN A 36 7.21 5.76 -7.04
N LEU A 37 5.98 6.03 -7.50
CA LEU A 37 5.58 7.39 -7.91
C LEU A 37 5.04 8.21 -6.74
N LYS A 38 4.22 7.59 -5.89
CA LYS A 38 3.56 8.29 -4.78
C LYS A 38 4.26 8.08 -3.44
N ARG A 39 5.24 7.17 -3.37
CA ARG A 39 5.93 6.78 -2.14
C ARG A 39 4.89 6.49 -1.07
N TRP A 40 4.01 5.52 -1.31
CA TRP A 40 3.06 5.06 -0.30
C TRP A 40 3.70 3.97 0.56
N GLY A 41 3.43 3.99 1.86
CA GLY A 41 3.79 2.87 2.73
C GLY A 41 2.96 1.63 2.44
N ARG A 42 3.50 0.44 2.75
CA ARG A 42 2.85 -0.86 2.54
C ARG A 42 1.46 -0.93 3.16
N ILE A 43 1.28 -0.33 4.33
CA ILE A 43 -0.01 -0.38 5.06
C ILE A 43 -1.08 0.44 4.36
N ARG A 44 -0.73 1.61 3.84
CA ARG A 44 -1.67 2.43 3.05
C ARG A 44 -2.08 1.72 1.77
N ILE A 45 -1.12 1.12 1.07
CA ILE A 45 -1.39 0.34 -0.14
C ILE A 45 -2.34 -0.82 0.19
N ARG A 46 -2.07 -1.54 1.28
CA ARG A 46 -2.95 -2.61 1.79
C ARG A 46 -4.37 -2.13 2.08
N GLN A 47 -4.52 -1.01 2.79
CA GLN A 47 -5.85 -0.47 3.12
C GLN A 47 -6.65 -0.09 1.87
N GLU A 48 -6.01 0.57 0.91
CA GLU A 48 -6.65 0.96 -0.35
C GLU A 48 -7.07 -0.25 -1.19
N LEU A 49 -6.22 -1.29 -1.27
CA LEU A 49 -6.57 -2.53 -1.96
C LEU A 49 -7.71 -3.30 -1.24
N LYS A 50 -7.71 -3.30 0.11
CA LYS A 50 -8.82 -3.84 0.89
C LYS A 50 -10.13 -3.11 0.64
N MET A 51 -10.10 -1.77 0.58
CA MET A 51 -11.30 -0.96 0.27
C MET A 51 -11.84 -1.23 -1.14
N ARG A 52 -10.98 -1.68 -2.06
CA ARG A 52 -11.36 -2.09 -3.42
C ARG A 52 -11.86 -3.54 -3.50
N GLY A 53 -11.98 -4.24 -2.39
CA GLY A 53 -12.47 -5.62 -2.34
C GLY A 53 -11.44 -6.68 -2.74
N ILE A 54 -10.15 -6.33 -2.88
CA ILE A 54 -9.12 -7.29 -3.29
C ILE A 54 -8.87 -8.31 -2.16
N PRO A 55 -8.83 -9.62 -2.47
CA PRO A 55 -8.49 -10.66 -1.51
C PRO A 55 -7.14 -10.42 -0.81
N ASN A 56 -7.09 -10.68 0.50
CA ASN A 56 -5.88 -10.48 1.31
C ASN A 56 -4.65 -11.22 0.78
N GLN A 57 -4.84 -12.41 0.21
CA GLN A 57 -3.77 -13.21 -0.36
C GLN A 57 -3.08 -12.46 -1.52
N LEU A 58 -3.85 -11.95 -2.49
CA LEU A 58 -3.31 -11.19 -3.62
C LEU A 58 -2.60 -9.91 -3.16
N ILE A 59 -3.16 -9.22 -2.16
CA ILE A 59 -2.53 -8.04 -1.58
C ILE A 59 -1.16 -8.39 -0.99
N GLN A 60 -1.07 -9.50 -0.26
CA GLN A 60 0.17 -9.92 0.36
C GLN A 60 1.22 -10.29 -0.69
N GLU A 61 0.85 -11.08 -1.71
CA GLU A 61 1.71 -11.41 -2.85
C GLU A 61 2.24 -10.14 -3.53
N GLY A 62 1.36 -9.17 -3.80
CA GLY A 62 1.77 -7.91 -4.43
C GLY A 62 2.71 -7.07 -3.58
N LEU A 63 2.55 -7.06 -2.26
CA LEU A 63 3.41 -6.32 -1.33
C LEU A 63 4.77 -6.99 -1.12
N GLU A 64 4.86 -8.31 -1.24
CA GLU A 64 6.10 -9.08 -1.14
C GLU A 64 7.03 -8.83 -2.32
N LEU A 65 6.49 -8.46 -3.49
CA LEU A 65 7.28 -8.04 -4.65
C LEU A 65 8.03 -6.71 -4.45
N LEU A 66 7.71 -5.95 -3.39
CA LEU A 66 8.47 -4.75 -3.04
C LEU A 66 9.77 -5.16 -2.34
N ALA A 67 10.90 -4.83 -2.97
CA ALA A 67 12.23 -4.99 -2.40
C ALA A 67 12.28 -4.46 -0.95
N PRO A 68 12.60 -5.31 0.05
CA PRO A 68 12.69 -4.89 1.45
C PRO A 68 13.65 -3.72 1.67
N GLU A 69 14.70 -3.64 0.86
CA GLU A 69 15.79 -2.65 0.95
C GLU A 69 15.26 -1.24 0.65
N GLU A 70 14.50 -1.07 -0.44
CA GLU A 70 13.94 0.23 -0.83
C GLU A 70 12.96 0.78 0.22
N TYR A 71 12.25 -0.13 0.92
CA TYR A 71 11.34 0.24 1.99
C TYR A 71 12.10 0.72 3.23
N GLN A 72 13.19 0.05 3.60
CA GLN A 72 14.05 0.44 4.71
C GLN A 72 14.70 1.81 4.44
N ASP A 73 15.23 2.01 3.25
CA ASP A 73 15.87 3.27 2.86
C ASP A 73 14.88 4.44 2.92
N THR A 74 13.65 4.23 2.44
CA THR A 74 12.60 5.24 2.50
C THR A 74 12.22 5.57 3.95
N LEU A 75 12.13 4.56 4.82
CA LEU A 75 11.83 4.77 6.25
C LEU A 75 12.96 5.52 6.97
N LEU A 76 14.22 5.14 6.72
CA LEU A 76 15.39 5.80 7.29
C LEU A 76 15.44 7.26 6.86
N HIS A 77 15.25 7.54 5.57
CA HIS A 77 15.21 8.90 5.04
C HIS A 77 14.16 9.77 5.76
N LEU A 78 12.95 9.23 5.96
CA LEU A 78 11.88 9.95 6.66
C LEU A 78 12.17 10.12 8.16
N ALA A 79 12.76 9.10 8.78
CA ALA A 79 13.15 9.13 10.19
C ALA A 79 14.18 10.22 10.44
N GLU A 80 15.21 10.31 9.61
CA GLU A 80 16.25 11.34 9.69
C GLU A 80 15.68 12.74 9.49
N ARG A 81 14.86 12.92 8.45
CA ARG A 81 14.20 14.22 8.20
C ARG A 81 13.34 14.63 9.38
N LYS A 82 12.53 13.73 9.92
CA LYS A 82 11.68 14.05 11.07
C LYS A 82 12.51 14.28 12.33
N TRP A 83 13.59 13.54 12.52
CA TRP A 83 14.51 13.71 13.65
C TRP A 83 15.11 15.12 13.64
N LYS A 84 15.62 15.58 12.49
CA LYS A 84 16.18 16.95 12.32
C LYS A 84 15.15 18.04 12.59
N LEU A 85 13.89 17.84 12.18
CA LEU A 85 12.80 18.79 12.38
C LEU A 85 12.17 18.74 13.79
N THR A 86 12.45 17.71 14.58
CA THR A 86 11.88 17.56 15.92
C THR A 86 12.78 18.24 16.93
N ASN A 87 12.41 19.44 17.34
CA ASN A 87 13.06 20.14 18.44
C ASN A 87 12.48 19.66 19.78
N GLU A 88 13.23 18.81 20.49
CA GLU A 88 12.87 18.25 21.79
C GLU A 88 14.17 17.82 22.48
N GLU A 89 14.43 18.38 23.66
CA GLU A 89 15.65 18.12 24.43
C GLU A 89 15.64 16.72 25.05
N ASN A 90 14.47 16.27 25.51
CA ASN A 90 14.35 14.95 26.10
C ASN A 90 14.38 13.87 25.00
N LEU A 91 15.45 13.07 24.98
CA LEU A 91 15.68 12.02 23.98
C LEU A 91 14.53 11.00 23.90
N TYR A 92 13.94 10.61 25.04
CA TYR A 92 12.83 9.66 25.06
C TYR A 92 11.58 10.24 24.39
N LYS A 93 11.23 11.50 24.72
CA LYS A 93 10.12 12.22 24.11
C LYS A 93 10.36 12.47 22.62
N ARG A 94 11.60 12.80 22.22
CA ARG A 94 11.99 13.00 20.82
C ARG A 94 11.83 11.72 20.02
N LYS A 95 12.34 10.59 20.53
CA LYS A 95 12.19 9.28 19.91
C LYS A 95 10.71 8.92 19.75
N THR A 96 9.90 9.14 20.78
CA THR A 96 8.46 8.86 20.75
C THR A 96 7.74 9.69 19.67
N LYS A 97 8.06 10.98 19.53
CA LYS A 97 7.51 11.85 18.49
C LYS A 97 7.88 11.36 17.08
N VAL A 98 9.13 10.95 16.86
CA VAL A 98 9.58 10.43 15.55
C VAL A 98 8.94 9.09 15.24
N VAL A 99 8.93 8.14 16.18
CA VAL A 99 8.27 6.84 15.99
C VAL A 99 6.79 7.02 15.71
N ARG A 100 6.09 7.87 16.48
CA ARG A 100 4.67 8.16 16.27
C ARG A 100 4.42 8.78 14.89
N PHE A 101 5.32 9.65 14.42
CA PHE A 101 5.25 10.20 13.06
C PHE A 101 5.48 9.13 12.00
N LEU A 102 6.45 8.24 12.17
CA LEU A 102 6.68 7.16 11.20
C LEU A 102 5.50 6.19 11.18
N VAL A 103 5.02 5.76 12.34
CA VAL A 103 3.83 4.90 12.44
C VAL A 103 2.64 5.61 11.80
N LEU A 104 2.22 6.78 12.28
CA LEU A 104 1.01 7.45 11.76
C LEU A 104 1.16 7.98 10.32
N GLY A 105 2.34 8.48 9.95
CA GLY A 105 2.63 9.07 8.64
C GLY A 105 2.79 8.04 7.55
N VAL A 106 3.46 6.91 7.84
CA VAL A 106 3.57 5.77 6.92
C VAL A 106 2.24 5.00 6.81
N LEU A 107 1.41 5.04 7.86
CA LEU A 107 0.05 4.49 7.87
C LEU A 107 -0.95 5.32 7.02
N ASN A 108 -0.92 6.66 7.08
CA ASN A 108 -2.05 7.48 6.63
C ASN A 108 -1.76 8.58 5.59
N ARG A 109 -0.50 8.86 5.19
CA ARG A 109 -0.19 9.93 4.21
C ARG A 109 0.80 9.54 3.12
N THR A 110 0.88 10.36 2.07
CA THR A 110 1.92 10.25 1.04
C THR A 110 3.24 10.55 1.72
N LEU A 111 4.28 9.74 1.51
CA LEU A 111 5.59 9.96 2.16
C LEU A 111 6.25 11.28 1.70
N TYR A 112 5.70 11.89 0.65
CA TYR A 112 5.90 13.28 0.28
C TYR A 112 4.53 13.97 0.29
N GLY A 113 4.20 14.64 1.39
CA GLY A 113 3.18 15.70 1.40
C GLY A 113 3.89 17.03 1.24
N LYS A 114 3.35 17.90 0.38
CA LYS A 114 3.64 19.35 0.41
C LYS A 114 3.49 19.90 1.83
#